data_AF-A0A4Y2R5V2-F1
#
_entry.id   AF-A0A4Y2R5V2-F1
#
_cell.length_a   1.000
_cell.length_b   1.000
_cell.length_c   1.000
_cell.angle_alpha   90.00
_cell.angle_beta   90.00
_cell.angle_gamma   90.00
#
_symmetry.space_group_name_H-M   'P 1'
#
loop_
_entity.id
_entity.type
_entity.pdbx_description
1 polymer ?
#
loop_
_entity_poly.entity_id
_entity_poly.type
_entity_poly.pdbx_seq_one_letter_code
_entity_poly.pdbx_strand_id
1 'polypeptide(L)'
;MSGQHAGVQAFIQYAYENAQYAHCYAHQLNLIAGQATSQNQQVRVFFFNLSDITNFFNSNSLWRFILDETVRKRIPHGSATRWNFKSRTINIVYEYREQLIECMGKIETTSKQAVAINEAGAIRRMLEDSKFVFWLTVFHNIMPHVDVLYNQLQKTRIDAALIRKQVNVFQQSYETSRKRKRENIHVNRTVAARERCDVITNQVKERFCFNSHYSAVSLLEAPKFQEYKKKFPTQILDQTTDVYSMLQKDRLKTELGVIYRRSDFRNINGAISLLQFIIENNLQTTFSETYKLLLIIVTIPMTTAEAERCFSTLKRVKTFLRSTMSKDRLSALALLSIEKRTINDIPKFNENVIDLFASKKGRRVDLIY
;
A
#
# COMPACT_ATOMS: atom_id res chain seq x y z
N MET A 1 -5.34 11.97 7.97
CA MET A 1 -5.69 11.16 9.16
C MET A 1 -4.64 11.26 10.28
N SER A 2 -3.40 11.69 10.00
CA SER A 2 -2.29 11.87 10.96
C SER A 2 -2.05 13.34 11.38
N GLY A 3 -3.10 14.17 11.41
CA GLY A 3 -2.93 15.58 11.82
C GLY A 3 -2.61 15.68 13.31
N GLN A 4 -1.57 16.44 13.68
CA GLN A 4 -1.09 16.57 15.06
C GLN A 4 -2.13 17.11 16.04
N HIS A 5 -3.03 17.99 15.59
CA HIS A 5 -3.98 18.70 16.47
C HIS A 5 -5.46 18.32 16.27
N ALA A 6 -5.82 17.79 15.10
CA ALA A 6 -7.22 17.45 14.75
C ALA A 6 -7.33 16.15 13.92
N GLY A 7 -6.27 15.34 13.89
CA GLY A 7 -6.27 14.06 13.22
C GLY A 7 -6.90 12.97 14.06
N VAL A 8 -7.46 11.95 13.40
CA VAL A 8 -7.94 10.70 14.03
C VAL A 8 -6.86 10.09 14.94
N GLN A 9 -5.58 10.20 14.55
CA GLN A 9 -4.45 9.81 15.38
C GLN A 9 -4.45 10.51 16.75
N ALA A 10 -4.52 11.84 16.76
CA ALA A 10 -4.43 12.63 18.00
C ALA A 10 -5.61 12.31 18.94
N PHE A 11 -6.80 12.08 18.38
CA PHE A 11 -7.97 11.70 19.15
C PHE A 11 -7.83 10.31 19.80
N ILE A 12 -7.27 9.33 19.07
CA ILE A 12 -7.01 7.99 19.61
C ILE A 12 -5.90 8.04 20.66
N GLN A 13 -4.84 8.80 20.44
CA GLN A 13 -3.72 8.94 21.38
C GLN A 13 -4.13 9.66 22.67
N TYR A 14 -5.09 10.59 22.61
CA TYR A 14 -5.66 11.21 23.79
C TYR A 14 -6.46 10.22 24.65
N ALA A 15 -7.24 9.34 24.03
CA ALA A 15 -8.00 8.31 24.75
C ALA A 15 -7.13 7.13 25.21
N TYR A 16 -6.05 6.84 24.47
CA TYR A 16 -5.15 5.73 24.70
C TYR A 16 -3.70 6.20 24.54
N GLU A 17 -3.07 6.63 25.64
CA GLU A 17 -1.71 7.19 25.66
C GLU A 17 -0.65 6.27 25.03
N ASN A 18 -0.94 4.97 25.07
CA ASN A 18 -0.05 3.93 24.59
C ASN A 18 -0.35 3.44 23.16
N ALA A 19 -1.36 4.02 22.51
CA ALA A 19 -1.70 3.68 21.15
C ALA A 19 -0.61 4.20 20.20
N GLN A 20 0.21 3.27 19.69
CA GLN A 20 1.23 3.60 18.71
C GLN A 20 0.60 3.75 17.33
N TYR A 21 0.95 4.85 16.68
CA TYR A 21 0.53 5.11 15.31
C TYR A 21 1.53 4.49 14.34
N ALA A 22 1.12 3.44 13.64
CA ALA A 22 1.89 2.82 12.58
C ALA A 22 1.25 3.13 11.21
N HIS A 23 2.04 3.68 10.29
CA HIS A 23 1.66 3.72 8.89
C HIS A 23 1.81 2.33 8.27
N CYS A 24 0.87 1.94 7.43
CA CYS A 24 0.96 0.69 6.69
C CYS A 24 2.06 0.77 5.61
N TYR A 25 2.78 -0.33 5.35
CA TYR A 25 4.02 -0.31 4.55
C TYR A 25 3.84 0.22 3.12
N ALA A 26 2.76 -0.13 2.39
CA ALA A 26 2.56 0.42 1.05
C ALA A 26 2.16 1.91 1.06
N HIS A 27 1.57 2.41 2.16
CA HIS A 27 1.38 3.85 2.34
C HIS A 27 2.70 4.55 2.65
N GLN A 28 3.57 3.96 3.48
CA GLN A 28 4.92 4.47 3.69
C GLN A 28 5.70 4.55 2.37
N LEU A 29 5.62 3.51 1.52
CA LEU A 29 6.24 3.53 0.19
C LEU A 29 5.68 4.67 -0.69
N ASN A 30 4.36 4.86 -0.68
CA ASN A 30 3.74 5.99 -1.40
C ASN A 30 4.20 7.35 -0.87
N LEU A 31 4.34 7.51 0.45
CA LEU A 31 4.83 8.74 1.08
C LEU A 31 6.31 8.98 0.76
N ILE A 32 7.14 7.93 0.79
CA ILE A 32 8.57 8.01 0.41
C ILE A 32 8.70 8.46 -1.04
N ALA A 33 8.00 7.79 -1.96
CA ALA A 33 8.07 8.13 -3.36
C ALA A 33 7.48 9.53 -3.62
N GLY A 34 6.39 9.90 -2.95
CA GLY A 34 5.82 11.26 -3.03
C GLY A 34 6.77 12.34 -2.52
N GLN A 35 7.46 12.10 -1.41
CA GLN A 35 8.42 13.05 -0.85
C GLN A 35 9.70 13.13 -1.67
N ALA A 36 10.27 11.99 -2.08
CA ALA A 36 11.47 11.97 -2.92
C ALA A 36 11.28 12.72 -4.24
N THR A 37 10.06 12.72 -4.77
CA THR A 37 9.73 13.41 -6.03
C THR A 37 9.29 14.85 -5.84
N SER A 38 8.79 15.22 -4.65
CA SER A 38 8.45 16.61 -4.32
C SER A 38 9.67 17.48 -3.98
N GLN A 39 10.82 16.90 -3.65
CA GLN A 39 12.03 17.66 -3.29
C GLN A 39 12.67 18.40 -4.48
N ASN A 40 12.52 17.89 -5.72
CA ASN A 40 13.17 18.46 -6.90
C ASN A 40 12.15 19.08 -7.87
N GLN A 41 12.35 20.36 -8.20
CA GLN A 41 11.47 21.09 -9.12
C GLN A 41 11.31 20.41 -10.49
N GLN A 42 12.38 19.87 -11.08
CA GLN A 42 12.32 19.22 -12.39
C GLN A 42 11.51 17.92 -12.35
N VAL A 43 11.59 17.17 -11.25
CA VAL A 43 10.81 15.93 -11.05
C VAL A 43 9.36 16.26 -10.78
N ARG A 44 9.08 17.29 -9.99
CA ARG A 44 7.72 17.80 -9.78
C ARG A 44 7.06 18.16 -11.11
N VAL A 45 7.77 18.94 -11.94
CA VAL A 45 7.30 19.31 -13.28
C VAL A 45 7.07 18.05 -14.13
N PHE A 46 8.00 17.08 -14.12
CA PHE A 46 7.81 15.82 -14.84
C PHE A 46 6.55 15.04 -14.41
N PHE A 47 6.28 14.90 -13.11
CA PHE A 47 5.09 14.20 -12.64
C PHE A 47 3.79 14.99 -12.82
N PHE A 48 3.87 16.32 -12.82
CA PHE A 48 2.76 17.19 -13.16
C PHE A 48 2.39 17.00 -14.64
N ASN A 49 3.39 17.09 -15.52
CA ASN A 49 3.28 16.84 -16.95
C ASN A 49 2.68 15.45 -17.27
N LEU A 50 3.10 14.40 -16.56
CA LEU A 50 2.50 13.07 -16.69
C LEU A 50 1.02 13.04 -16.26
N SER A 51 0.68 13.77 -15.21
CA SER A 51 -0.71 13.91 -14.78
C SER A 51 -1.55 14.68 -15.79
N ASP A 52 -1.00 15.69 -16.46
CA ASP A 52 -1.68 16.43 -17.53
C ASP A 52 -2.03 15.52 -18.71
N ILE A 53 -1.13 14.63 -19.13
CA ILE A 53 -1.45 13.60 -20.14
C ILE A 53 -2.66 12.77 -19.69
N THR A 54 -2.64 12.27 -18.45
CA THR A 54 -3.76 11.46 -17.95
C THR A 54 -5.05 12.26 -17.88
N ASN A 55 -5.00 13.52 -17.44
CA ASN A 55 -6.19 14.37 -17.29
C ASN A 55 -6.79 14.72 -18.65
N PHE A 56 -5.95 15.04 -19.63
CA PHE A 56 -6.37 15.36 -21.00
C PHE A 56 -7.16 14.22 -21.66
N PHE A 57 -6.66 12.98 -21.57
CA PHE A 57 -7.42 11.83 -22.07
C PHE A 57 -8.61 11.46 -21.18
N ASN A 58 -8.65 11.92 -19.93
CA ASN A 58 -9.76 11.62 -19.04
C ASN A 58 -10.90 12.64 -19.09
N SER A 59 -10.65 13.86 -19.58
CA SER A 59 -11.63 14.94 -19.66
C SER A 59 -12.64 14.74 -20.79
N ASN A 60 -12.25 14.05 -21.86
CA ASN A 60 -13.10 13.89 -23.05
C ASN A 60 -13.12 12.44 -23.55
N SER A 61 -14.32 11.87 -23.69
CA SER A 61 -14.54 10.53 -24.24
C SER A 61 -14.07 10.40 -25.70
N LEU A 62 -14.09 11.48 -26.49
CA LEU A 62 -13.62 11.49 -27.87
C LEU A 62 -12.09 11.34 -27.96
N TRP A 63 -11.34 11.96 -27.05
CA TRP A 63 -9.88 11.76 -26.95
C TRP A 63 -9.53 10.33 -26.53
N ARG A 64 -10.36 9.70 -25.69
CA ARG A 64 -10.20 8.27 -25.35
C ARG A 64 -10.41 7.36 -26.55
N PHE A 65 -11.37 7.68 -27.41
CA PHE A 65 -11.62 6.92 -28.62
C PHE A 65 -10.44 7.02 -29.59
N ILE A 66 -9.94 8.23 -29.84
CA ILE A 66 -8.76 8.45 -30.71
C ILE A 66 -7.52 7.78 -30.11
N LEU A 67 -7.37 7.79 -28.79
CA LEU A 67 -6.30 7.05 -28.09
C LEU A 67 -6.42 5.53 -28.28
N ASP A 68 -7.63 4.97 -28.21
CA ASP A 68 -7.84 3.53 -28.43
C ASP A 68 -7.53 3.14 -29.87
N GLU A 69 -7.89 3.99 -30.82
CA GLU A 69 -7.66 3.75 -32.24
C GLU A 69 -6.17 3.75 -32.58
N THR A 70 -5.40 4.65 -31.98
CA THR A 70 -3.96 4.87 -32.27
C THR A 70 -3.03 4.04 -31.40
N VAL A 71 -3.25 4.01 -30.08
CA VAL A 71 -2.34 3.40 -29.10
C VAL A 71 -2.82 2.01 -28.68
N ARG A 72 -4.12 1.70 -28.85
CA ARG A 72 -4.77 0.42 -28.45
C ARG A 72 -4.52 0.00 -26.99
N LYS A 73 -4.05 0.91 -26.14
CA LYS A 73 -3.84 0.71 -24.71
C LYS A 73 -4.47 1.83 -23.89
N ARG A 74 -5.12 1.40 -22.80
CA ARG A 74 -5.76 2.29 -21.84
C ARG A 74 -4.71 2.93 -20.93
N ILE A 75 -4.62 4.25 -20.98
CA ILE A 75 -3.93 5.02 -19.94
C ILE A 75 -4.78 4.96 -18.65
N PRO A 76 -4.21 4.52 -17.52
CA PRO A 76 -4.94 4.47 -16.26
C PRO A 76 -5.39 5.87 -15.82
N HIS A 77 -6.51 5.93 -15.09
CA HIS A 77 -6.89 7.16 -14.42
C HIS A 77 -5.81 7.55 -13.39
N GLY A 78 -5.37 8.81 -13.45
CA GLY A 78 -4.36 9.32 -12.53
C GLY A 78 -4.87 9.25 -11.08
N SER A 79 -4.02 8.78 -10.17
CA SER A 79 -4.27 8.87 -8.73
C SER A 79 -3.14 9.67 -8.09
N ALA A 80 -3.50 10.76 -7.40
CA ALA A 80 -2.54 11.55 -6.62
C ALA A 80 -1.88 10.73 -5.50
N THR A 81 -2.55 9.68 -5.03
CA THR A 81 -2.20 8.93 -3.81
C THR A 81 -1.56 7.57 -4.05
N ARG A 82 -1.57 7.03 -5.29
CA ARG A 82 -1.08 5.66 -5.57
C ARG A 82 -0.04 5.61 -6.69
N TRP A 83 1.20 5.27 -6.33
CA TRP A 83 2.34 5.21 -7.25
C TRP A 83 2.24 4.15 -8.33
N ASN A 84 1.53 3.04 -8.11
CA ASN A 84 1.28 2.04 -9.15
C ASN A 84 0.60 2.60 -10.40
N PHE A 85 -0.26 3.62 -10.24
CA PHE A 85 -0.88 4.29 -11.39
C PHE A 85 0.15 5.12 -12.14
N LYS A 86 1.03 5.83 -11.42
CA LYS A 86 2.14 6.58 -12.01
C LYS A 86 3.12 5.65 -12.75
N SER A 87 3.46 4.49 -12.19
CA SER A 87 4.32 3.50 -12.85
C SER A 87 3.74 3.02 -14.18
N ARG A 88 2.48 2.59 -14.18
CA ARG A 88 1.80 2.15 -15.40
C ARG A 88 1.74 3.26 -16.45
N THR A 89 1.43 4.50 -16.04
CA THR A 89 1.44 5.65 -16.95
C THR A 89 2.83 5.90 -17.53
N ILE A 90 3.89 5.85 -16.70
CA ILE A 90 5.28 6.03 -17.16
C ILE A 90 5.65 4.98 -18.21
N ASN A 91 5.32 3.70 -17.95
CA ASN A 91 5.65 2.62 -18.88
C ASN A 91 4.87 2.76 -20.19
N ILE A 92 3.58 3.10 -20.13
CA ILE A 92 2.77 3.34 -21.34
C ILE A 92 3.30 4.53 -22.13
N VAL A 93 3.62 5.65 -21.47
CA VAL A 93 4.13 6.85 -22.16
C VAL A 93 5.52 6.60 -22.74
N TYR A 94 6.34 5.74 -22.13
CA TYR A 94 7.64 5.36 -22.67
C TYR A 94 7.52 4.40 -23.86
N GLU A 95 6.74 3.32 -23.73
CA GLU A 95 6.54 2.30 -24.78
C GLU A 95 5.81 2.87 -25.99
N TYR A 96 4.80 3.72 -25.77
CA TYR A 96 3.92 4.21 -26.82
C TYR A 96 4.14 5.70 -27.16
N ARG A 97 5.34 6.22 -26.90
CA ARG A 97 5.64 7.65 -27.06
C ARG A 97 5.36 8.15 -28.48
N GLU A 98 5.78 7.40 -29.49
CA GLU A 98 5.63 7.78 -30.89
C GLU A 98 4.17 7.77 -31.32
N GLN A 99 3.40 6.74 -30.93
CA GLN A 99 1.96 6.70 -31.21
C GLN A 99 1.21 7.80 -30.46
N LEU A 100 1.66 8.21 -29.27
CA LEU A 100 1.09 9.33 -28.55
C LEU A 100 1.36 10.67 -29.26
N ILE A 101 2.55 10.86 -29.84
CA ILE A 101 2.86 12.05 -30.65
C ILE A 101 1.94 12.10 -31.89
N GLU A 102 1.77 10.97 -32.59
CA GLU A 102 0.85 10.87 -33.72
C GLU A 102 -0.61 11.14 -33.30
N CYS A 103 -1.03 10.57 -32.16
CA CYS A 103 -2.35 10.79 -31.58
C CYS A 103 -2.61 12.28 -31.30
N MET A 104 -1.65 12.99 -30.70
CA MET A 104 -1.79 14.44 -30.46
C MET A 104 -1.89 15.22 -31.76
N GLY A 105 -1.11 14.86 -32.78
CA GLY A 105 -1.22 15.45 -34.12
C GLY A 105 -2.61 15.26 -34.74
N LYS A 106 -3.22 14.07 -34.62
CA LYS A 106 -4.59 13.81 -35.08
C LYS A 106 -5.63 14.61 -34.31
N ILE A 107 -5.42 14.84 -33.01
CA ILE A 107 -6.33 15.63 -32.18
C ILE A 107 -6.28 17.12 -32.55
N GLU A 108 -5.09 17.64 -32.86
CA GLU A 108 -4.91 19.01 -33.36
C GLU A 108 -5.69 19.25 -34.66
N THR A 109 -5.71 18.29 -35.58
CA THR A 109 -6.42 18.43 -36.86
C THR A 109 -7.93 18.19 -36.76
N THR A 110 -8.36 17.41 -35.77
CA THR A 110 -9.77 16.99 -35.63
C THR A 110 -10.58 17.95 -34.75
N SER A 111 -9.94 18.58 -33.76
CA SER A 111 -10.63 19.45 -32.81
C SER A 111 -11.02 20.80 -33.43
N LYS A 112 -12.23 21.28 -33.14
CA LYS A 112 -12.66 22.66 -33.44
C LYS A 112 -12.45 23.62 -32.25
N GLN A 113 -12.10 23.10 -31.09
CA GLN A 113 -11.91 23.88 -29.87
C GLN A 113 -10.46 24.31 -29.72
N ALA A 114 -10.21 25.63 -29.73
CA ALA A 114 -8.87 26.21 -29.60
C ALA A 114 -8.14 25.75 -28.33
N VAL A 115 -8.87 25.55 -27.21
CA VAL A 115 -8.31 25.06 -25.95
C VAL A 115 -7.72 23.65 -26.12
N ALA A 116 -8.47 22.72 -26.72
CA ALA A 116 -8.02 21.36 -26.92
C ALA A 116 -6.87 21.24 -27.93
N ILE A 117 -6.84 22.10 -28.96
CA ILE A 117 -5.72 22.17 -29.92
C ILE A 117 -4.44 22.64 -29.21
N ASN A 118 -4.53 23.68 -28.40
CA ASN A 118 -3.39 24.20 -27.65
C ASN A 118 -2.86 23.20 -26.62
N GLU A 119 -3.76 22.51 -25.90
CA GLU A 119 -3.39 21.47 -24.94
C GLU A 119 -2.70 20.28 -25.64
N ALA A 120 -3.27 19.78 -26.74
CA ALA A 120 -2.67 18.70 -27.52
C ALA A 120 -1.27 19.07 -28.05
N GLY A 121 -1.11 20.29 -28.60
CA GLY A 121 0.17 20.78 -29.09
C GLY A 121 1.19 21.06 -27.99
N ALA A 122 0.76 21.42 -26.78
CA ALA A 122 1.64 21.52 -25.62
C ALA A 122 2.13 20.13 -25.17
N ILE A 123 1.23 19.14 -25.10
CA ILE A 123 1.58 17.76 -24.75
C ILE A 123 2.53 17.15 -25.79
N ARG A 124 2.29 17.40 -27.09
CA ARG A 124 3.16 16.95 -28.18
C ARG A 124 4.59 17.49 -28.04
N ARG A 125 4.75 18.80 -27.88
CA ARG A 125 6.07 19.44 -27.65
C ARG A 125 6.77 18.91 -26.41
N MET A 126 5.99 18.64 -25.36
CA MET A 126 6.51 18.06 -24.12
C MET A 126 6.99 16.62 -24.29
N LEU A 127 6.29 15.79 -25.08
CA LEU A 127 6.73 14.44 -25.41
C LEU A 127 8.05 14.45 -26.20
N GLU A 128 8.32 15.52 -26.97
CA GLU A 128 9.56 15.72 -27.74
C GLU A 128 10.70 16.35 -26.91
N ASP A 129 10.41 16.97 -25.76
CA ASP A 129 11.41 17.66 -24.95
C ASP A 129 12.47 16.72 -24.36
N SER A 130 13.75 17.10 -24.54
CA SER A 130 14.91 16.34 -24.08
C SER A 130 14.97 16.16 -22.55
N LYS A 131 14.40 17.07 -21.76
CA LYS A 131 14.37 16.94 -20.29
C LYS A 131 13.27 15.97 -19.88
N PHE A 132 12.09 16.06 -20.49
CA PHE A 132 11.00 15.12 -20.24
C PHE A 132 11.40 13.69 -20.61
N VAL A 133 11.98 13.47 -21.79
CA VAL A 133 12.45 12.14 -22.25
C VAL A 133 13.52 11.56 -21.32
N PHE A 134 14.43 12.40 -20.83
CA PHE A 134 15.44 11.98 -19.86
C PHE A 134 14.78 11.45 -18.57
N TRP A 135 13.86 12.22 -17.98
CA TRP A 135 13.15 11.79 -16.76
C TRP A 135 12.26 10.58 -16.98
N LEU A 136 11.60 10.50 -18.14
CA LEU A 136 10.79 9.36 -18.54
C LEU A 136 11.63 8.08 -18.58
N THR A 137 12.81 8.13 -19.20
CA THR A 137 13.75 7.00 -19.27
C THR A 137 14.26 6.61 -17.89
N VAL A 138 14.59 7.58 -17.04
CA VAL A 138 15.04 7.31 -15.66
C VAL A 138 13.95 6.60 -14.88
N PHE A 139 12.72 7.14 -14.87
CA PHE A 139 11.64 6.55 -14.09
C PHE A 139 11.13 5.24 -14.68
N HIS A 140 11.14 5.04 -16.00
CA HIS A 140 10.82 3.75 -16.62
C HIS A 140 11.74 2.62 -16.12
N ASN A 141 13.01 2.91 -15.85
CA ASN A 141 13.93 1.92 -15.29
C ASN A 141 13.74 1.68 -13.78
N ILE A 142 13.27 2.69 -13.03
CA ILE A 142 13.11 2.60 -11.57
C ILE A 142 11.76 1.97 -11.20
N MET A 143 10.70 2.32 -11.92
CA MET A 143 9.33 1.99 -11.58
C MET A 143 9.04 0.48 -11.52
N PRO A 144 9.56 -0.39 -12.41
CA PRO A 144 9.38 -1.84 -12.29
C PRO A 144 9.88 -2.40 -10.95
N HIS A 145 10.99 -1.87 -10.43
CA HIS A 145 11.53 -2.29 -9.14
C HIS A 145 10.64 -1.82 -7.97
N VAL A 146 10.09 -0.61 -8.08
CA VAL A 146 9.13 -0.07 -7.10
C VAL A 146 7.82 -0.87 -7.13
N ASP A 147 7.34 -1.25 -8.31
CA ASP A 147 6.13 -2.07 -8.48
C ASP A 147 6.29 -3.47 -7.91
N VAL A 148 7.46 -4.11 -8.08
CA VAL A 148 7.74 -5.41 -7.46
C VAL A 148 7.64 -5.32 -5.94
N LEU A 149 8.26 -4.30 -5.35
CA LEU A 149 8.18 -4.07 -3.91
C LEU A 149 6.74 -3.78 -3.47
N TYR A 150 6.04 -2.91 -4.19
CA TYR A 150 4.65 -2.55 -3.87
C TYR A 150 3.71 -3.76 -3.97
N ASN A 151 3.83 -4.57 -5.03
CA ASN A 151 3.01 -5.78 -5.22
C ASN A 151 3.28 -6.83 -4.14
N GLN A 152 4.50 -6.92 -3.63
CA GLN A 152 4.83 -7.80 -2.51
C GLN A 152 4.26 -7.27 -1.19
N LEU A 153 4.33 -5.95 -0.97
CA LEU A 153 3.75 -5.27 0.20
C LEU A 153 2.20 -5.28 0.20
N GLN A 154 1.57 -5.60 -0.93
CA GLN A 154 0.12 -5.77 -1.06
C GLN A 154 -0.37 -7.22 -0.91
N LYS A 155 0.52 -8.21 -0.75
CA LYS A 155 0.09 -9.60 -0.48
C LYS A 155 -0.57 -9.69 0.90
N THR A 156 -1.49 -10.65 1.08
CA THR A 156 -2.18 -10.85 2.37
C THR A 156 -1.33 -11.56 3.41
N ARG A 157 -0.40 -12.40 2.95
CA ARG A 157 0.55 -13.11 3.80
C ARG A 157 1.91 -12.50 3.54
N ILE A 158 2.26 -11.49 4.33
CA ILE A 158 3.56 -10.86 4.25
C ILE A 158 4.33 -11.28 5.49
N ASP A 159 5.41 -11.98 5.24
CA ASP A 159 6.44 -12.22 6.23
C ASP A 159 7.42 -11.04 6.18
N ALA A 160 7.73 -10.46 7.32
CA ALA A 160 8.66 -9.34 7.39
C ALA A 160 10.10 -9.75 7.01
N ALA A 161 10.45 -11.03 7.10
CA ALA A 161 11.68 -11.57 6.51
C ALA A 161 11.68 -11.48 4.97
N LEU A 162 10.52 -11.68 4.33
CA LEU A 162 10.34 -11.53 2.89
C LEU A 162 10.48 -10.05 2.48
N ILE A 163 9.90 -9.11 3.26
CA ILE A 163 10.06 -7.67 3.01
C ILE A 163 11.54 -7.30 2.99
N ARG A 164 12.32 -7.72 4.00
CA ARG A 164 13.75 -7.40 4.09
C ARG A 164 14.55 -7.99 2.93
N LYS A 165 14.30 -9.25 2.57
CA LYS A 165 14.94 -9.89 1.41
C LYS A 165 14.67 -9.09 0.14
N GLN A 166 13.45 -8.58 -0.02
CA GLN A 166 13.05 -7.87 -1.22
C GLN A 166 13.54 -6.43 -1.26
N VAL A 167 13.62 -5.75 -0.12
CA VAL A 167 14.33 -4.46 0.02
C VAL A 167 15.81 -4.64 -0.34
N ASN A 168 16.45 -5.74 0.09
CA ASN A 168 17.84 -6.03 -0.27
C ASN A 168 18.01 -6.38 -1.75
N VAL A 169 17.08 -7.14 -2.35
CA VAL A 169 17.07 -7.43 -3.79
C VAL A 169 16.84 -6.16 -4.60
N PHE A 170 15.94 -5.28 -4.15
CA PHE A 170 15.75 -3.94 -4.72
C PHE A 170 17.06 -3.15 -4.71
N GLN A 171 17.75 -3.11 -3.56
CA GLN A 171 19.05 -2.44 -3.43
C GLN A 171 20.11 -3.03 -4.37
N GLN A 172 20.24 -4.35 -4.45
CA GLN A 172 21.22 -5.02 -5.32
C GLN A 172 20.93 -4.84 -6.82
N SER A 173 19.66 -4.96 -7.23
CA SER A 173 19.24 -4.70 -8.60
C SER A 173 19.52 -3.24 -9.00
N TYR A 174 19.32 -2.33 -8.04
CA TYR A 174 19.58 -0.91 -8.22
C TYR A 174 21.09 -0.59 -8.36
N GLU A 175 21.93 -1.20 -7.52
CA GLU A 175 23.40 -1.09 -7.62
C GLU A 175 23.97 -1.70 -8.90
N THR A 176 23.31 -2.73 -9.44
CA THR A 176 23.72 -3.35 -10.72
C THR A 176 23.39 -2.43 -11.91
N SER A 177 22.22 -1.80 -11.90
CA SER A 177 21.83 -0.75 -12.86
C SER A 177 22.74 0.49 -12.76
N ARG A 178 23.30 0.77 -11.58
CA ARG A 178 24.32 1.82 -11.35
C ARG A 178 25.66 1.50 -12.02
N LYS A 179 26.07 0.24 -12.08
CA LYS A 179 27.35 -0.17 -12.70
C LYS A 179 27.32 -0.14 -14.25
N ARG A 180 26.20 -0.55 -14.87
CA ARG A 180 26.04 -0.56 -16.34
C ARG A 180 26.04 0.84 -17.00
N LYS A 181 25.79 1.91 -16.24
CA LYS A 181 25.74 3.30 -16.76
C LYS A 181 27.07 4.07 -16.72
N ARG A 182 28.17 3.47 -16.27
CA ARG A 182 29.50 4.11 -16.35
C ARG A 182 29.96 4.35 -17.80
N GLU A 183 29.37 3.66 -18.78
CA GLU A 183 29.81 3.69 -20.17
C GLU A 183 29.08 4.70 -21.05
N ASN A 184 27.95 5.29 -20.64
CA ASN A 184 27.18 6.21 -21.49
C ASN A 184 26.95 7.61 -20.89
N ILE A 185 27.50 8.56 -21.65
CA ILE A 185 27.64 10.02 -21.52
C ILE A 185 26.37 10.76 -21.06
N HIS A 186 26.39 11.39 -19.86
CA HIS A 186 25.93 12.78 -19.56
C HIS A 186 26.15 13.13 -18.06
N VAL A 187 27.36 13.61 -17.73
CA VAL A 187 27.92 13.68 -16.35
C VAL A 187 27.05 14.45 -15.35
N ASN A 188 26.42 15.58 -15.73
CA ASN A 188 25.66 16.41 -14.78
C ASN A 188 24.24 15.90 -14.48
N ARG A 189 23.56 15.27 -15.46
CA ARG A 189 22.21 14.71 -15.24
C ARG A 189 22.26 13.36 -14.49
N THR A 190 23.35 12.61 -14.63
CA THR A 190 23.60 11.37 -13.89
C THR A 190 23.88 11.59 -12.41
N VAL A 191 24.57 12.67 -12.02
CA VAL A 191 24.82 13.00 -10.60
C VAL A 191 23.51 13.33 -9.90
N ALA A 192 22.68 14.17 -10.52
CA ALA A 192 21.39 14.53 -9.93
C ALA A 192 20.42 13.33 -9.86
N ALA A 193 20.47 12.41 -10.82
CA ALA A 193 19.72 11.14 -10.72
C ALA A 193 20.27 10.23 -9.61
N ARG A 194 21.59 10.22 -9.41
CA ARG A 194 22.30 9.41 -8.40
C ARG A 194 22.00 9.88 -6.98
N GLU A 195 22.12 11.18 -6.71
CA GLU A 195 21.73 11.78 -5.41
C GLU A 195 20.26 11.50 -5.08
N ARG A 196 19.37 11.57 -6.07
CA ARG A 196 17.94 11.29 -5.86
C ARG A 196 17.65 9.84 -5.53
N CYS A 197 18.42 8.93 -6.11
CA CYS A 197 18.25 7.52 -5.84
C CYS A 197 18.93 7.11 -4.54
N ASP A 198 19.98 7.83 -4.13
CA ASP A 198 20.53 7.77 -2.78
C ASP A 198 19.52 8.33 -1.76
N VAL A 199 18.78 9.40 -2.07
CA VAL A 199 17.67 9.91 -1.23
C VAL A 199 16.52 8.91 -1.13
N ILE A 200 16.09 8.29 -2.24
CA ILE A 200 15.06 7.25 -2.19
C ILE A 200 15.56 6.05 -1.37
N THR A 201 16.80 5.61 -1.58
CA THR A 201 17.38 4.47 -0.86
C THR A 201 17.56 4.76 0.62
N ASN A 202 18.00 5.97 0.98
CA ASN A 202 18.16 6.40 2.37
C ASN A 202 16.81 6.63 3.05
N GLN A 203 15.81 7.20 2.37
CA GLN A 203 14.46 7.35 2.92
C GLN A 203 13.73 6.00 3.05
N VAL A 204 13.97 5.06 2.13
CA VAL A 204 13.53 3.67 2.28
C VAL A 204 14.23 3.08 3.50
N LYS A 205 15.54 3.23 3.68
CA LYS A 205 16.23 2.75 4.87
C LYS A 205 15.68 3.38 6.15
N GLU A 206 15.60 4.70 6.26
CA GLU A 206 15.14 5.41 7.46
C GLU A 206 13.67 5.15 7.80
N ARG A 207 12.77 5.06 6.82
CA ARG A 207 11.33 4.87 7.10
C ARG A 207 10.92 3.41 7.24
N PHE A 208 11.62 2.49 6.58
CA PHE A 208 11.50 1.06 6.89
C PHE A 208 12.40 0.63 8.07
N CYS A 209 13.21 1.54 8.62
CA CYS A 209 13.90 1.38 9.92
C CYS A 209 12.95 1.40 11.13
N PHE A 210 11.62 1.41 10.93
CA PHE A 210 10.63 0.91 11.89
C PHE A 210 10.78 -0.62 12.14
N ASN A 211 12.03 -1.08 12.21
CA ASN A 211 12.47 -2.42 12.57
C ASN A 211 12.08 -2.78 14.00
N SER A 212 11.62 -1.84 14.82
CA SER A 212 11.21 -2.07 16.20
C SER A 212 10.06 -3.08 16.35
N HIS A 213 8.98 -2.90 15.58
CA HIS A 213 7.87 -3.85 15.53
C HIS A 213 8.27 -5.16 14.85
N TYR A 214 9.21 -5.11 13.91
CA TYR A 214 9.77 -6.30 13.27
C TYR A 214 10.61 -7.13 14.25
N SER A 215 11.41 -6.48 15.11
CA SER A 215 12.19 -7.14 16.15
C SER A 215 11.28 -7.99 17.05
N ALA A 216 10.14 -7.45 17.44
CA ALA A 216 9.10 -8.17 18.18
C ALA A 216 8.58 -9.41 17.43
N VAL A 217 8.30 -9.27 16.12
CA VAL A 217 7.84 -10.40 15.28
C VAL A 217 8.94 -11.45 15.11
N SER A 218 10.18 -11.03 14.91
CA SER A 218 11.32 -11.93 14.75
C SER A 218 11.56 -12.78 15.99
N LEU A 219 11.22 -12.31 17.20
CA LEU A 219 11.28 -13.12 18.43
C LEU A 219 10.30 -14.30 18.40
N LEU A 220 9.24 -14.23 17.60
CA LEU A 220 8.15 -15.22 17.55
C LEU A 220 8.13 -16.02 16.24
N GLU A 221 9.17 -15.89 15.40
CA GLU A 221 9.34 -16.69 14.20
C GLU A 221 9.78 -18.13 14.55
N ALA A 222 8.82 -19.07 14.52
CA ALA A 222 9.01 -20.50 14.74
C ALA A 222 10.26 -21.13 14.05
N PRO A 223 10.58 -20.85 12.78
CA PRO A 223 11.77 -21.42 12.13
C PRO A 223 13.09 -21.01 12.79
N LYS A 224 13.15 -19.87 13.48
CA LYS A 224 14.35 -19.38 14.17
C LYS A 224 14.47 -19.88 15.62
N PHE A 225 13.47 -20.57 16.16
CA PHE A 225 13.50 -21.06 17.55
C PHE A 225 14.65 -22.05 17.81
N GLN A 226 15.05 -22.81 16.78
CA GLN A 226 16.23 -23.69 16.83
C GLN A 226 17.54 -22.91 17.04
N GLU A 227 17.66 -21.74 16.42
CA GLU A 227 18.82 -20.85 16.56
C GLU A 227 18.77 -20.09 17.89
N TYR A 228 17.60 -19.58 18.27
CA TYR A 228 17.40 -18.85 19.53
C TYR A 228 17.55 -19.73 20.77
N LYS A 229 17.32 -21.03 20.65
CA LYS A 229 17.67 -22.01 21.68
C LYS A 229 19.18 -22.05 21.94
N LYS A 230 20.01 -21.92 20.89
CA LYS A 230 21.48 -21.95 20.99
C LYS A 230 22.07 -20.60 21.39
N LYS A 231 21.53 -19.51 20.84
CA LYS A 231 21.95 -18.14 21.13
C LYS A 231 20.73 -17.23 21.27
N PHE A 232 20.41 -16.86 22.51
CA PHE A 232 19.26 -16.00 22.78
C PHE A 232 19.47 -14.60 22.17
N PRO A 233 18.51 -14.06 21.41
CA PRO A 233 18.65 -12.77 20.74
C PRO A 233 18.41 -11.60 21.72
N THR A 234 19.40 -11.29 22.56
CA THR A 234 19.32 -10.20 23.56
C THR A 234 19.15 -8.83 22.92
N GLN A 235 19.86 -8.54 21.82
CA GLN A 235 19.72 -7.26 21.10
C GLN A 235 18.30 -7.01 20.57
N ILE A 236 17.61 -8.06 20.14
CA ILE A 236 16.25 -7.96 19.61
C ILE A 236 15.25 -7.78 20.76
N LEU A 237 15.48 -8.46 21.88
CA LEU A 237 14.71 -8.26 23.11
C LEU A 237 14.81 -6.82 23.59
N ASP A 238 16.04 -6.29 23.68
CA ASP A 238 16.31 -4.91 24.13
C ASP A 238 15.53 -3.90 23.27
N GLN A 239 15.68 -3.99 21.95
CA GLN A 239 14.94 -3.15 20.99
C GLN A 239 13.42 -3.27 21.13
N THR A 240 12.91 -4.45 21.49
CA THR A 240 11.47 -4.67 21.66
C THR A 240 10.97 -4.02 22.95
N THR A 241 11.70 -4.16 24.05
CA THR A 241 11.35 -3.53 25.33
C THR A 241 11.53 -2.02 25.33
N ASP A 242 12.48 -1.48 24.56
CA ASP A 242 12.63 -0.03 24.41
C ASP A 242 11.41 0.59 23.71
N VAL A 243 10.77 -0.17 22.81
CA VAL A 243 9.62 0.27 22.02
C VAL A 243 8.31 0.06 22.78
N TYR A 244 8.23 -1.02 23.54
CA TYR A 244 7.09 -1.37 24.38
C TYR A 244 7.51 -1.35 25.84
N SER A 245 7.60 -0.15 26.41
CA SER A 245 7.94 0.08 27.81
C SER A 245 7.00 -0.64 28.81
N MET A 246 5.84 -1.10 28.34
CA MET A 246 4.91 -1.92 29.13
C MET A 246 5.37 -3.34 29.39
N LEU A 247 6.26 -3.88 28.56
CA LEU A 247 6.67 -5.27 28.63
C LEU A 247 7.78 -5.43 29.67
N GLN A 248 7.62 -6.41 30.55
CA GLN A 248 8.65 -6.71 31.54
C GLN A 248 9.76 -7.58 30.92
N LYS A 249 10.91 -6.96 30.67
CA LYS A 249 12.07 -7.58 30.01
C LYS A 249 12.47 -8.94 30.57
N ASP A 250 12.63 -9.05 31.88
CA ASP A 250 13.13 -10.26 32.53
C ASP A 250 12.11 -11.41 32.47
N ARG A 251 10.82 -11.10 32.62
CA ARG A 251 9.74 -12.08 32.48
C ARG A 251 9.61 -12.54 31.05
N LEU A 252 9.59 -11.62 30.08
CA LEU A 252 9.53 -11.93 28.66
C LEU A 252 10.71 -12.79 28.21
N LYS A 253 11.93 -12.51 28.70
CA LYS A 253 13.12 -13.33 28.42
C LYS A 253 12.95 -14.77 28.91
N THR A 254 12.40 -14.94 30.10
CA THR A 254 12.20 -16.25 30.72
C THR A 254 11.12 -17.04 29.98
N GLU A 255 9.99 -16.39 29.70
CA GLU A 255 8.87 -16.96 28.94
C GLU A 255 9.29 -17.39 27.52
N LEU A 256 9.96 -16.51 26.76
CA LEU A 256 10.50 -16.83 25.43
C LEU A 256 11.52 -17.97 25.49
N GLY A 257 12.37 -17.99 26.52
CA GLY A 257 13.32 -19.08 26.75
C GLY A 257 12.64 -20.45 26.90
N VAL A 258 11.49 -20.51 27.56
CA VAL A 258 10.68 -21.75 27.69
C VAL A 258 10.07 -22.13 26.35
N ILE A 259 9.51 -21.15 25.62
CA ILE A 259 8.88 -21.35 24.30
C ILE A 259 9.89 -21.92 23.28
N TYR A 260 11.12 -21.39 23.23
CA TYR A 260 12.15 -21.88 22.31
C TYR A 260 12.62 -23.31 22.62
N ARG A 261 12.52 -23.74 23.89
CA ARG A 261 12.98 -25.05 24.33
C ARG A 261 11.94 -26.15 24.09
N ARG A 262 10.65 -25.87 24.29
CA ARG A 262 9.56 -26.84 24.13
C ARG A 262 9.31 -27.18 22.66
N SER A 263 9.00 -28.45 22.39
CA SER A 263 8.66 -28.97 21.05
C SER A 263 7.29 -28.52 20.57
N ASP A 264 6.35 -28.37 21.50
CA ASP A 264 4.93 -28.09 21.23
C ASP A 264 4.74 -26.79 20.43
N PHE A 265 5.61 -25.81 20.68
CA PHE A 265 5.59 -24.51 20.01
C PHE A 265 6.40 -24.47 18.69
N ARG A 266 7.16 -25.52 18.34
CA ARG A 266 7.99 -25.53 17.12
C ARG A 266 7.20 -25.80 15.84
N ASN A 267 6.07 -26.49 15.97
CA ASN A 267 5.23 -26.86 14.83
C ASN A 267 4.19 -25.77 14.50
N ILE A 268 4.06 -24.75 15.35
CA ILE A 268 3.06 -23.70 15.20
C ILE A 268 3.64 -22.54 14.40
N ASN A 269 3.23 -22.42 13.13
CA ASN A 269 3.69 -21.35 12.25
C ASN A 269 2.72 -20.16 12.26
N GLY A 270 3.18 -19.03 12.79
CA GLY A 270 2.49 -17.74 12.74
C GLY A 270 1.95 -17.27 14.09
N ALA A 271 1.98 -15.95 14.30
CA ALA A 271 1.58 -15.32 15.57
C ALA A 271 0.13 -15.60 15.97
N ILE A 272 -0.79 -15.70 14.99
CA ILE A 272 -2.22 -15.98 15.24
C ILE A 272 -2.42 -17.41 15.75
N SER A 273 -1.76 -18.40 15.14
CA SER A 273 -1.87 -19.80 15.57
C SER A 273 -1.22 -20.01 16.93
N LEU A 274 -0.11 -19.31 17.22
CA LEU A 274 0.51 -19.32 18.54
C LEU A 274 -0.42 -18.71 19.62
N LEU A 275 -1.09 -17.61 19.27
CA LEU A 275 -2.06 -16.96 20.15
C LEU A 275 -3.27 -17.87 20.42
N GLN A 276 -3.83 -18.49 19.38
CA GLN A 276 -4.92 -19.46 19.52
C GLN A 276 -4.51 -20.63 20.43
N PHE A 277 -3.31 -21.18 20.23
CA PHE A 277 -2.81 -22.26 21.08
C PHE A 277 -2.67 -21.84 22.56
N ILE A 278 -2.19 -20.62 22.84
CA ILE A 278 -2.10 -20.10 24.21
C ILE A 278 -3.50 -19.94 24.84
N ILE A 279 -4.48 -19.50 24.05
CA ILE A 279 -5.88 -19.33 24.50
C ILE A 279 -6.54 -20.70 24.75
N GLU A 280 -6.44 -21.63 23.81
CA GLU A 280 -7.04 -22.97 23.88
C GLU A 280 -6.49 -23.78 25.05
N ASN A 281 -5.22 -23.59 25.41
CA ASN A 281 -4.58 -24.27 26.53
C ASN A 281 -4.64 -23.48 27.85
N ASN A 282 -5.36 -22.36 27.92
CA ASN A 282 -5.47 -21.49 29.11
C ASN A 282 -4.12 -21.03 29.68
N LEU A 283 -3.10 -20.84 28.84
CA LEU A 283 -1.74 -20.49 29.26
C LEU A 283 -1.52 -18.97 29.40
N GLN A 284 -2.60 -18.18 29.41
CA GLN A 284 -2.58 -16.72 29.43
C GLN A 284 -1.90 -16.15 30.69
N THR A 285 -2.08 -16.83 31.83
CA THR A 285 -1.47 -16.44 33.11
C THR A 285 0.00 -16.84 33.20
N THR A 286 0.37 -17.96 32.55
CA THR A 286 1.74 -18.48 32.53
C THR A 286 2.65 -17.73 31.57
N PHE A 287 2.12 -17.34 30.40
CA PHE A 287 2.83 -16.57 29.37
C PHE A 287 2.27 -15.17 29.25
N SER A 288 2.19 -14.46 30.37
CA SER A 288 1.52 -13.15 30.47
C SER A 288 2.15 -12.09 29.57
N GLU A 289 3.48 -12.04 29.48
CA GLU A 289 4.19 -11.02 28.68
C GLU A 289 4.24 -11.41 27.21
N THR A 290 4.40 -12.70 26.91
CA THR A 290 4.35 -13.22 25.54
C THR A 290 2.94 -13.06 24.96
N TYR A 291 1.89 -13.26 25.76
CA TYR A 291 0.51 -13.03 25.35
C TYR A 291 0.25 -11.57 24.99
N LYS A 292 0.73 -10.62 25.82
CA LYS A 292 0.67 -9.18 25.50
C LYS A 292 1.43 -8.86 24.21
N LEU A 293 2.64 -9.42 24.05
CA LEU A 293 3.44 -9.24 22.84
C LEU A 293 2.72 -9.76 21.58
N LEU A 294 2.06 -10.92 21.68
CA LEU A 294 1.28 -11.49 20.59
C LEU A 294 0.06 -10.67 20.25
N LEU A 295 -0.68 -10.18 21.26
CA LEU A 295 -1.80 -9.26 21.05
C LEU A 295 -1.35 -8.00 20.32
N ILE A 296 -0.24 -7.40 20.73
CA ILE A 296 0.37 -6.25 20.06
C ILE A 296 0.70 -6.60 18.60
N ILE A 297 1.36 -7.73 18.33
CA ILE A 297 1.75 -8.12 16.97
C ILE A 297 0.55 -8.37 16.06
N VAL A 298 -0.48 -9.05 16.56
CA VAL A 298 -1.69 -9.37 15.79
C VAL A 298 -2.54 -8.12 15.52
N THR A 299 -2.46 -7.11 16.40
CA THR A 299 -3.19 -5.84 16.24
C THR A 299 -2.44 -4.80 15.38
N ILE A 300 -1.13 -4.96 15.16
CA ILE A 300 -0.38 -4.05 14.28
C ILE A 300 -0.74 -4.32 12.82
N PRO A 301 -1.22 -3.31 12.08
CA PRO A 301 -1.54 -3.46 10.66
C PRO A 301 -0.25 -3.50 9.82
N MET A 302 0.45 -4.65 9.83
CA MET A 302 1.64 -4.86 9.02
C MET A 302 1.33 -4.95 7.52
N THR A 303 0.09 -5.15 7.09
CA THR A 303 -0.24 -5.27 5.65
C THR A 303 -1.27 -4.22 5.19
N THR A 304 -1.04 -3.63 4.02
CA THR A 304 -2.01 -2.70 3.39
C THR A 304 -3.18 -3.41 2.73
N ALA A 305 -3.04 -4.71 2.45
CA ALA A 305 -3.99 -5.50 1.71
C ALA A 305 -5.39 -5.45 2.33
N GLU A 306 -5.49 -5.53 3.65
CA GLU A 306 -6.78 -5.52 4.36
C GLU A 306 -7.41 -4.14 4.38
N ALA A 307 -6.64 -3.09 4.71
CA ALA A 307 -7.15 -1.72 4.69
C ALA A 307 -7.67 -1.31 3.31
N GLU A 308 -6.93 -1.61 2.23
CA GLU A 308 -7.37 -1.30 0.86
C GLU A 308 -8.60 -2.12 0.43
N ARG A 309 -8.73 -3.39 0.88
CA ARG A 309 -9.95 -4.18 0.69
C ARG A 309 -11.13 -3.57 1.42
N CYS A 310 -10.96 -3.12 2.66
CA CYS A 310 -12.01 -2.45 3.42
C CYS A 310 -12.48 -1.15 2.73
N PHE A 311 -11.56 -0.35 2.18
CA PHE A 311 -11.96 0.82 1.38
C PHE A 311 -12.65 0.42 0.06
N SER A 312 -12.24 -0.68 -0.56
CA SER A 312 -12.90 -1.19 -1.77
C SER A 312 -14.30 -1.72 -1.49
N THR A 313 -14.52 -2.44 -0.38
CA THR A 313 -15.86 -2.88 0.04
C THR A 313 -16.71 -1.67 0.43
N LEU A 314 -16.14 -0.69 1.13
CA LEU A 314 -16.84 0.56 1.46
C LEU A 314 -17.28 1.32 0.20
N LYS A 315 -16.46 1.36 -0.85
CA LYS A 315 -16.85 1.96 -2.15
C LYS A 315 -18.02 1.22 -2.81
N ARG A 316 -18.18 -0.08 -2.55
CA ARG A 316 -19.33 -0.89 -3.02
C ARG A 316 -20.58 -0.67 -2.15
N VAL A 317 -20.40 -0.46 -0.85
CA VAL A 317 -21.51 -0.16 0.08
C VAL A 317 -22.04 1.25 -0.15
N LYS A 318 -21.13 2.23 -0.26
CA LYS A 318 -21.38 3.65 -0.48
C LYS A 318 -21.09 4.04 -1.93
N THR A 319 -21.99 3.65 -2.83
CA THR A 319 -21.95 4.05 -4.24
C THR A 319 -22.39 5.51 -4.41
N PHE A 320 -22.06 6.12 -5.56
CA PHE A 320 -22.48 7.48 -5.91
C PHE A 320 -24.00 7.69 -5.77
N LEU A 321 -24.80 6.71 -6.23
CA LEU A 321 -26.26 6.70 -6.11
C LEU A 321 -26.78 6.56 -4.67
N ARG A 322 -25.92 6.29 -3.69
CA ARG A 322 -26.25 6.12 -2.26
C ARG A 322 -25.57 7.19 -1.40
N SER A 323 -25.12 8.29 -2.00
CA SER A 323 -24.40 9.36 -1.31
C SER A 323 -25.26 10.11 -0.26
N THR A 324 -26.59 10.11 -0.43
CA THR A 324 -27.58 10.73 0.46
C THR A 324 -28.14 9.80 1.55
N MET A 325 -27.54 8.62 1.73
CA MET A 325 -28.05 7.62 2.67
C MET A 325 -27.84 8.02 4.14
N SER A 326 -28.83 7.74 4.99
CA SER A 326 -28.75 7.99 6.44
C SER A 326 -27.68 7.12 7.12
N LYS A 327 -27.17 7.61 8.26
CA LYS A 327 -26.12 6.94 9.03
C LYS A 327 -26.51 5.51 9.41
N ASP A 328 -27.74 5.30 9.87
CA ASP A 328 -28.21 3.99 10.34
C ASP A 328 -28.21 2.93 9.23
N ARG A 329 -28.65 3.32 8.02
CA ARG A 329 -28.66 2.42 6.87
C ARG A 329 -27.24 2.11 6.38
N LEU A 330 -26.33 3.08 6.46
CA LEU A 330 -24.91 2.85 6.17
C LEU A 330 -24.29 1.86 7.16
N SER A 331 -24.52 2.07 8.46
CA SER A 331 -24.02 1.19 9.52
C SER A 331 -24.56 -0.24 9.36
N ALA A 332 -25.86 -0.39 9.08
CA ALA A 332 -26.47 -1.70 8.86
C ALA A 332 -25.88 -2.42 7.63
N LEU A 333 -25.71 -1.72 6.50
CA LEU A 333 -25.10 -2.31 5.30
C LEU A 333 -23.62 -2.63 5.49
N ALA A 334 -22.90 -1.82 6.25
CA ALA A 334 -21.51 -2.09 6.62
C ALA A 334 -21.43 -3.35 7.49
N LEU A 335 -22.31 -3.48 8.49
CA LEU A 335 -22.39 -4.65 9.36
C LEU A 335 -22.67 -5.93 8.56
N LEU A 336 -23.64 -5.89 7.63
CA LEU A 336 -23.92 -7.01 6.74
C LEU A 336 -22.72 -7.39 5.84
N SER A 337 -21.92 -6.40 5.42
CA SER A 337 -20.71 -6.69 4.64
C SER A 337 -19.57 -7.26 5.50
N ILE A 338 -19.48 -6.89 6.78
CA ILE A 338 -18.44 -7.38 7.70
C ILE A 338 -18.77 -8.82 8.11
N GLU A 339 -20.00 -9.05 8.54
CA GLU A 339 -20.51 -10.33 9.05
C GLU A 339 -21.02 -11.26 7.94
N LYS A 340 -20.52 -11.11 6.71
CA LYS A 340 -20.99 -11.89 5.55
C LYS A 340 -20.87 -13.40 5.78
N ARG A 341 -19.84 -13.86 6.50
CA ARG A 341 -19.66 -15.29 6.81
C ARG A 341 -20.79 -15.79 7.69
N THR A 342 -21.00 -15.13 8.83
CA THR A 342 -22.08 -15.39 9.78
C THR A 342 -23.45 -15.38 9.10
N ILE A 343 -23.70 -14.44 8.19
CA ILE A 343 -24.98 -14.35 7.45
C ILE A 343 -25.17 -15.53 6.49
N ASN A 344 -24.10 -15.94 5.81
CA ASN A 344 -24.15 -17.09 4.91
C ASN A 344 -24.38 -18.41 5.67
N ASP A 345 -23.96 -18.47 6.94
CA ASP A 345 -24.14 -19.63 7.80
C ASP A 345 -25.56 -19.68 8.41
N ILE A 346 -26.33 -18.58 8.35
CA ILE A 346 -27.73 -18.56 8.80
C ILE A 346 -28.63 -19.22 7.73
N PRO A 347 -29.31 -20.32 8.04
CA PRO A 347 -30.21 -20.97 7.10
C PRO A 347 -31.38 -20.04 6.76
N LYS A 348 -31.74 -19.99 5.47
CA LYS A 348 -32.90 -19.24 4.94
C LYS A 348 -32.91 -17.73 5.25
N PHE A 349 -31.75 -17.13 5.51
CA PHE A 349 -31.66 -15.69 5.80
C PHE A 349 -32.36 -14.82 4.74
N ASN A 350 -32.15 -15.11 3.45
CA ASN A 350 -32.75 -14.33 2.36
C ASN A 350 -34.28 -14.47 2.32
N GLU A 351 -34.81 -15.67 2.50
CA GLU A 351 -36.26 -15.95 2.53
C GLU A 351 -36.92 -15.18 3.68
N ASN A 352 -36.34 -15.26 4.89
CA ASN A 352 -36.85 -14.55 6.06
C ASN A 352 -36.84 -13.03 5.88
N VAL A 353 -35.81 -12.49 5.20
CA VAL A 353 -35.72 -11.04 4.89
C VAL A 353 -36.79 -10.64 3.88
N ILE A 354 -37.03 -11.49 2.87
CA ILE A 354 -38.09 -11.30 1.87
C ILE A 354 -39.46 -11.29 2.55
N ASP A 355 -39.74 -12.24 3.44
CA ASP A 355 -41.01 -12.35 4.16
C ASP A 355 -41.24 -11.18 5.12
N LEU A 356 -40.19 -10.76 5.83
CA LEU A 356 -40.22 -9.56 6.66
C LEU A 356 -40.42 -8.29 5.83
N PHE A 357 -39.84 -8.22 4.64
CA PHE A 357 -40.05 -7.11 3.72
C PHE A 357 -41.46 -7.10 3.15
N ALA A 358 -42.01 -8.27 2.81
CA ALA A 358 -43.36 -8.45 2.32
C ALA A 358 -44.42 -8.08 3.40
N SER A 359 -44.17 -8.39 4.67
CA SER A 359 -45.10 -8.06 5.76
C SER A 359 -45.20 -6.57 6.11
N LYS A 360 -44.27 -5.71 5.66
CA LYS A 360 -44.38 -4.26 5.85
C LYS A 360 -45.45 -3.63 4.94
N LYS A 361 -46.49 -3.05 5.53
CA LYS A 361 -47.56 -2.30 4.83
C LYS A 361 -47.06 -0.92 4.34
N GLY A 362 -47.52 -0.49 3.15
CA GLY A 362 -47.22 0.83 2.58
C GLY A 362 -46.13 0.84 1.50
N ARG A 363 -46.11 -0.13 0.58
CA ARG A 363 -45.11 -0.23 -0.49
C ARG A 363 -45.52 0.61 -1.71
N ARG A 364 -44.54 1.26 -2.36
CA ARG A 364 -44.72 2.00 -3.63
C ARG A 364 -44.58 1.14 -4.88
N VAL A 365 -44.19 -0.13 -4.72
CA VAL A 365 -43.97 -1.09 -5.80
C VAL A 365 -44.43 -2.45 -5.33
N ASP A 366 -45.29 -3.10 -6.12
CA ASP A 366 -45.72 -4.48 -5.90
C ASP A 366 -44.61 -5.45 -6.33
N LEU A 367 -44.21 -6.32 -5.42
CA LEU A 367 -43.30 -7.42 -5.72
C LEU A 367 -44.13 -8.54 -6.32
N ILE A 368 -44.23 -8.55 -7.64
CA ILE A 368 -44.79 -9.69 -8.39
C ILE A 368 -43.72 -10.77 -8.37
N TYR A 369 -44.03 -11.88 -7.71
CA TYR A 369 -43.22 -13.10 -7.72
C TYR A 369 -43.57 -13.97 -8.92
#